data_AF-A0A2S4HLR2-F1
#
_entry.id   AF-A0A2S4HLR2-F1
#
_cell.length_a   1.000
_cell.length_b   1.000
_cell.length_c   1.000
_cell.angle_alpha   90.00
_cell.angle_beta   90.00
_cell.angle_gamma   90.00
#
_symmetry.space_group_name_H-M   'P 1'
#
loop_
_entity.id
_entity.type
_entity.pdbx_description
1 polymer ?
#
loop_
_entity_poly.entity_id
_entity_poly.type
_entity_poly.pdbx_seq_one_letter_code
_entity_poly.pdbx_strand_id
1 'polypeptide(L)'
;MRYEKLTVKEVFFVVKRLYEKAVYEMGFRPEQAFAYAQDEMESLVGHERLVMGFIIQTAIYSVGLKEGLSLSKDSPYAEDMLELLADIYSGCSRAQLMDLNISSAEFEDVVSRAELVSREFLGQKW
;
A
#
# COMPACT_ATOMS: atom_id res chain seq x y z
N MET A 1 6.43 17.29 -15.58
CA MET A 1 5.03 16.86 -15.78
C MET A 1 4.34 16.93 -14.43
N ARG A 2 3.22 17.64 -14.30
CA ARG A 2 2.35 17.50 -13.13
C ARG A 2 1.60 16.19 -13.35
N TYR A 3 1.91 15.16 -12.56
CA TYR A 3 1.15 13.92 -12.62
C TYR A 3 -0.29 14.23 -12.21
N GLU A 4 -1.24 13.87 -13.07
CA GLU A 4 -2.65 13.81 -12.67
C GLU A 4 -2.74 12.89 -11.45
N LYS A 5 -3.58 13.24 -10.48
CA LYS A 5 -3.78 12.40 -9.29
C LYS A 5 -4.20 11.00 -9.74
N LEU A 6 -3.43 9.98 -9.35
CA LEU A 6 -3.78 8.60 -9.60
C LEU A 6 -5.15 8.29 -8.99
N THR A 7 -5.98 7.58 -9.75
CA THR A 7 -7.19 6.96 -9.24
C THR A 7 -6.84 5.72 -8.40
N VAL A 8 -7.78 5.25 -7.58
CA VAL A 8 -7.61 4.01 -6.80
C VAL A 8 -7.18 2.83 -7.69
N LYS A 9 -7.87 2.64 -8.83
CA LYS A 9 -7.54 1.57 -9.78
C LYS A 9 -6.12 1.68 -10.33
N GLU A 10 -5.69 2.88 -10.67
CA GLU A 10 -4.34 3.12 -11.19
C GLU A 10 -3.29 2.83 -10.12
N VAL A 11 -3.53 3.19 -8.85
CA VAL A 11 -2.61 2.84 -7.76
C VAL A 11 -2.42 1.33 -7.66
N PHE A 12 -3.51 0.55 -7.58
CA PHE A 12 -3.40 -0.91 -7.50
C PHE A 12 -2.75 -1.52 -8.74
N PHE A 13 -3.01 -0.96 -9.93
CA PHE A 13 -2.40 -1.41 -11.17
C PHE A 13 -0.89 -1.12 -11.18
N VAL A 14 -0.48 0.10 -10.86
CA VAL A 14 0.93 0.52 -10.84
C VAL A 14 1.71 -0.29 -9.82
N VAL A 15 1.23 -0.40 -8.58
CA VAL A 15 1.89 -1.18 -7.53
C VAL A 15 2.07 -2.63 -7.96
N LYS A 16 1.03 -3.25 -8.53
CA LYS A 16 1.14 -4.62 -9.05
C LYS A 16 2.23 -4.74 -10.11
N ARG A 17 2.28 -3.82 -11.07
CA ARG A 17 3.31 -3.81 -12.13
C ARG A 17 4.72 -3.60 -11.58
N LEU A 18 4.87 -2.75 -10.56
CA LEU A 18 6.16 -2.53 -9.89
C LEU A 18 6.65 -3.81 -9.20
N TYR A 19 5.76 -4.51 -8.50
CA TYR A 19 6.08 -5.82 -7.90
C TYR A 19 6.43 -6.87 -8.95
N GLU A 20 5.61 -7.02 -10.00
CA GLU A 20 5.88 -7.98 -11.07
C GLU A 20 7.24 -7.73 -11.73
N LYS A 21 7.57 -6.46 -11.99
CA LYS A 21 8.87 -6.06 -12.54
C LYS A 21 10.01 -6.44 -11.56
N ALA A 22 9.88 -6.06 -10.29
CA ALA A 22 10.91 -6.34 -9.29
C ALA A 22 11.16 -7.84 -9.13
N VAL A 23 10.11 -8.65 -9.02
CA VAL A 23 10.21 -10.09 -8.80
C VAL A 23 10.68 -10.81 -10.07
N TYR A 24 10.01 -10.61 -11.20
CA TYR A 24 10.22 -11.44 -12.39
C TYR A 24 11.28 -10.91 -13.36
N GLU A 25 11.50 -9.60 -13.41
CA GLU A 25 12.50 -9.00 -14.32
C GLU A 25 13.81 -8.72 -13.60
N MET A 26 13.77 -8.31 -12.32
CA MET A 26 14.96 -7.95 -11.55
C MET A 26 15.44 -9.07 -10.60
N GLY A 27 14.63 -10.11 -10.39
CA GLY A 27 14.98 -11.25 -9.52
C GLY A 27 14.99 -10.92 -8.04
N PHE A 28 14.24 -9.90 -7.61
CA PHE A 28 14.16 -9.49 -6.21
C PHE A 28 13.36 -10.47 -5.37
N ARG A 29 13.79 -10.66 -4.12
CA ARG A 29 12.97 -11.32 -3.09
C ARG A 29 11.78 -10.43 -2.70
N PRO A 30 10.70 -10.98 -2.13
CA PRO A 30 9.50 -10.22 -1.78
C PRO A 30 9.76 -8.95 -0.97
N GLU A 31 10.68 -8.99 0.00
CA GLU A 31 11.05 -7.83 0.83
C GLU A 31 11.77 -6.74 0.02
N GLN A 32 12.60 -7.15 -0.96
CA GLN A 32 13.29 -6.21 -1.86
C GLN A 32 12.33 -5.62 -2.88
N ALA A 33 11.38 -6.42 -3.36
CA ALA A 33 10.30 -5.93 -4.22
C ALA A 33 9.37 -4.95 -3.48
N PHE A 34 9.11 -5.20 -2.19
CA PHE A 34 8.39 -4.27 -1.32
C PHE A 34 9.10 -2.92 -1.21
N ALA A 35 10.40 -2.92 -0.86
CA ALA A 35 11.19 -1.69 -0.77
C ALA A 35 11.22 -0.94 -2.12
N TYR A 36 11.45 -1.66 -3.22
CA TYR A 36 11.40 -1.10 -4.56
C TYR A 36 10.04 -0.44 -4.88
N ALA A 37 8.93 -1.11 -4.56
CA ALA A 37 7.60 -0.56 -4.80
C ALA A 37 7.29 0.68 -3.94
N GLN A 38 7.81 0.74 -2.70
CA GLN A 38 7.71 1.94 -1.85
C GLN A 38 8.43 3.12 -2.49
N ASP A 39 9.72 2.97 -2.83
CA ASP A 39 10.55 4.03 -3.39
C ASP A 39 9.99 4.57 -4.71
N GLU A 40 9.54 3.68 -5.60
CA GLU A 40 8.99 4.05 -6.90
C GLU A 40 7.63 4.74 -6.77
N MET A 41 6.78 4.28 -5.85
CA MET A 41 5.51 4.96 -5.58
C MET A 41 5.75 6.35 -4.98
N GLU A 42 6.65 6.48 -3.98
CA GLU A 42 6.99 7.78 -3.39
C GLU A 42 7.52 8.76 -4.45
N SER A 43 8.40 8.29 -5.34
CA SER A 43 8.90 9.09 -6.46
C SER A 43 7.80 9.54 -7.43
N LEU A 44 6.81 8.67 -7.69
CA LEU A 44 5.72 8.94 -8.63
C LEU A 44 4.70 9.94 -8.08
N VAL A 45 4.32 9.80 -6.81
CA VAL A 45 3.21 10.55 -6.19
C VAL A 45 3.65 11.69 -5.28
N GLY A 46 4.91 11.68 -4.82
CA GLY A 46 5.43 12.63 -3.85
C GLY A 46 4.77 12.48 -2.47
N HIS A 47 4.77 13.57 -1.68
CA HIS A 47 4.09 13.60 -0.39
C HIS A 47 2.58 13.68 -0.57
N GLU A 48 1.94 12.53 -0.48
CA GLU A 48 0.52 12.38 -0.74
C GLU A 48 -0.37 12.86 0.41
N ARG A 49 -1.62 13.17 0.05
CA ARG A 49 -2.66 13.42 1.07
C ARG A 49 -2.93 12.13 1.82
N LEU A 50 -3.26 12.25 3.10
CA LEU A 50 -3.54 11.15 4.03
C LEU A 50 -4.34 9.99 3.40
N VAL A 51 -5.44 10.29 2.69
CA VAL A 51 -6.30 9.26 2.06
C VAL A 51 -5.60 8.53 0.92
N MET A 52 -4.80 9.22 0.10
CA MET A 52 -4.05 8.58 -0.98
C MET A 52 -2.87 7.77 -0.44
N GLY A 53 -2.19 8.28 0.60
CA GLY A 53 -1.18 7.52 1.33
C GLY A 53 -1.74 6.20 1.87
N PHE A 54 -2.95 6.24 2.45
CA PHE A 54 -3.66 5.04 2.88
C PHE A 54 -3.91 4.04 1.74
N ILE A 55 -4.40 4.50 0.58
CA ILE A 55 -4.66 3.62 -0.57
C ILE A 55 -3.37 3.01 -1.11
N ILE A 56 -2.30 3.80 -1.22
CA ILE A 56 -0.99 3.35 -1.70
C ILE A 56 -0.42 2.27 -0.77
N GLN A 57 -0.39 2.52 0.54
CA GLN A 57 0.12 1.54 1.50
C GLN A 57 -0.75 0.27 1.50
N THR A 58 -2.08 0.41 1.45
CA THR A 58 -2.97 -0.75 1.30
C THR A 58 -2.65 -1.56 0.04
N ALA A 59 -2.37 -0.91 -1.09
CA ALA A 59 -1.97 -1.58 -2.32
C ALA A 59 -0.63 -2.30 -2.17
N ILE A 60 0.41 -1.62 -1.68
CA ILE A 60 1.77 -2.17 -1.55
C ILE A 60 1.79 -3.39 -0.65
N TYR A 61 1.20 -3.29 0.55
CA TYR A 61 1.16 -4.41 1.50
C TYR A 61 0.28 -5.55 1.00
N SER A 62 -0.87 -5.26 0.36
CA SER A 62 -1.74 -6.33 -0.15
C SER A 62 -1.13 -7.11 -1.31
N VAL A 63 -0.33 -6.47 -2.17
CA VAL A 63 0.41 -7.14 -3.23
C VAL A 63 1.61 -7.89 -2.63
N GLY A 64 2.37 -7.24 -1.74
CA GLY A 64 3.49 -7.87 -1.05
C GLY A 64 3.08 -9.16 -0.35
N LEU A 65 1.96 -9.15 0.38
CA LEU A 65 1.41 -10.34 1.04
C LEU A 65 1.15 -11.48 0.04
N LYS A 66 0.62 -11.17 -1.15
CA LYS A 66 0.37 -12.19 -2.19
C LYS A 66 1.66 -12.76 -2.77
N GLU A 67 2.71 -11.96 -2.84
CA GLU A 67 4.05 -12.37 -3.29
C GLU A 67 4.90 -13.00 -2.17
N GLY A 68 4.35 -13.17 -0.96
CA GLY A 68 5.02 -13.84 0.15
C GLY A 68 5.86 -12.93 1.04
N LEU A 69 5.57 -11.62 1.08
CA LEU A 69 6.21 -10.67 1.98
C LEU A 69 6.08 -11.12 3.45
N SER A 70 7.21 -11.16 4.15
CA SER A 70 7.27 -11.35 5.59
C SER A 70 8.08 -10.23 6.23
N LEU A 71 7.43 -9.46 7.11
CA LEU A 71 8.08 -8.40 7.89
C LEU A 71 8.25 -8.87 9.33
N SER A 72 9.49 -9.12 9.75
CA SER A 72 9.77 -9.44 11.16
C SER A 72 10.00 -8.17 11.95
N LYS A 73 9.35 -8.04 13.12
CA LYS A 73 9.59 -6.95 14.09
C LYS A 73 11.01 -6.94 14.66
N ASP A 74 11.77 -8.02 14.45
CA ASP A 74 13.19 -8.08 14.85
C ASP A 74 14.11 -7.30 13.89
N SER A 75 13.60 -6.86 12.74
CA SER A 75 14.31 -5.98 11.82
C SER A 75 13.90 -4.53 12.08
N PRO A 76 14.83 -3.64 12.48
CA PRO A 76 14.52 -2.23 12.70
C PRO A 76 13.86 -1.56 11.49
N TYR A 77 14.30 -1.93 10.28
CA TYR A 77 13.69 -1.45 9.05
C TYR A 77 12.22 -1.87 8.92
N ALA A 78 11.90 -3.12 9.26
CA ALA A 78 10.52 -3.59 9.21
C ALA A 78 9.66 -2.98 10.32
N GLU A 79 10.24 -2.72 11.49
CA GLU A 79 9.58 -1.99 12.58
C GLU A 79 9.16 -0.58 12.12
N ASP A 80 10.09 0.21 11.56
CA ASP A 80 9.81 1.55 11.03
C ASP A 80 8.67 1.53 9.98
N MET A 81 8.67 0.53 9.09
CA MET A 81 7.63 0.37 8.08
C MET A 81 6.26 0.05 8.68
N LEU A 82 6.22 -0.80 9.72
CA LEU A 82 4.99 -1.17 10.40
C LEU A 82 4.44 -0.01 11.24
N GLU A 83 5.30 0.80 11.86
CA GLU A 83 4.91 2.03 12.55
C GLU A 83 4.29 3.04 11.58
N LEU A 84 4.93 3.28 10.43
CA LEU A 84 4.39 4.15 9.39
C LEU A 84 3.02 3.68 8.89
N LEU A 85 2.87 2.36 8.67
CA LEU A 85 1.59 1.78 8.27
C LEU A 85 0.51 2.03 9.34
N ALA A 86 0.84 1.82 10.61
CA ALA A 86 -0.07 2.04 11.73
C ALA A 86 -0.52 3.52 11.81
N ASP A 87 0.42 4.46 11.67
CA ASP A 87 0.13 5.89 11.69
C ASP A 87 -0.82 6.29 10.56
N ILE A 88 -0.56 5.82 9.34
CA ILE A 88 -1.41 6.10 8.18
C ILE A 88 -2.83 5.53 8.38
N TYR A 89 -2.92 4.30 8.89
CA TYR A 89 -4.21 3.64 9.13
C TYR A 89 -5.01 4.31 10.24
N SER A 90 -4.34 4.78 11.30
CA SER A 90 -4.98 5.54 12.38
C SER A 90 -5.52 6.89 11.92
N GLY A 91 -4.85 7.51 10.94
CA GLY A 91 -5.22 8.80 10.40
C GLY A 91 -6.38 8.77 9.40
N CYS A 92 -6.68 7.60 8.80
CA CYS A 92 -7.68 7.45 7.75
C CYS A 92 -8.93 6.71 8.23
N SER A 93 -10.09 7.34 8.06
CA SER A 93 -11.40 6.78 8.37
C SER A 93 -12.17 6.38 7.12
N ARG A 94 -13.14 5.46 7.29
CA ARG A 94 -14.07 5.07 6.21
C ARG A 94 -14.81 6.27 5.61
N ALA A 95 -15.20 7.25 6.42
CA ALA A 95 -15.87 8.46 5.95
C ALA A 95 -14.99 9.26 4.96
N GLN A 96 -13.71 9.44 5.29
CA GLN A 96 -12.76 10.13 4.39
C GLN A 96 -12.50 9.37 3.09
N LEU A 97 -12.60 8.04 3.10
CA LEU A 97 -12.56 7.22 1.88
C LEU A 97 -13.84 7.34 1.06
N MET A 98 -15.02 7.42 1.69
CA MET A 98 -16.30 7.65 1.01
C MET A 98 -16.38 9.04 0.36
N ASP A 99 -15.65 10.02 0.88
CA ASP A 99 -15.51 11.34 0.27
C ASP A 99 -14.73 11.31 -1.06
N LEU A 100 -14.08 10.19 -1.38
CA LEU A 100 -13.57 9.97 -2.73
C LEU A 100 -14.74 9.67 -3.66
N ASN A 101 -14.76 10.31 -4.83
CA ASN A 101 -15.75 10.07 -5.88
C ASN A 101 -15.48 8.73 -6.60
N ILE A 102 -15.47 7.62 -5.86
CA ILE A 102 -15.24 6.25 -6.33
C ILE A 102 -16.53 5.43 -6.27
N SER A 103 -16.59 4.36 -7.05
CA SER A 103 -17.75 3.46 -7.00
C SER A 103 -17.81 2.67 -5.69
N SER A 104 -19.01 2.23 -5.30
CA SER A 104 -19.19 1.37 -4.12
C SER A 104 -18.36 0.09 -4.20
N ALA A 105 -18.21 -0.49 -5.39
CA ALA A 105 -17.39 -1.68 -5.59
C ALA A 105 -15.89 -1.40 -5.34
N GLU A 106 -15.37 -0.25 -5.75
CA GLU A 106 -14.00 0.17 -5.46
C GLU A 106 -13.79 0.43 -3.97
N PHE A 107 -14.75 1.09 -3.33
CA PHE A 107 -14.72 1.32 -1.89
C PHE A 107 -14.63 0.00 -1.11
N GLU A 108 -15.50 -0.96 -1.40
CA GLU A 108 -15.51 -2.27 -0.74
C GLU A 108 -14.21 -3.07 -1.00
N ASP A 109 -13.63 -3.00 -2.21
CA ASP A 109 -12.34 -3.66 -2.49
C ASP A 109 -11.20 -3.05 -1.66
N VAL A 110 -11.15 -1.71 -1.55
CA VAL A 110 -10.15 -1.03 -0.72
C VAL A 110 -10.32 -1.39 0.75
N VAL A 111 -11.54 -1.35 1.28
CA VAL A 111 -11.83 -1.69 2.69
C VAL A 111 -11.45 -3.14 2.99
N SER A 112 -11.85 -4.08 2.14
CA SER A 112 -11.53 -5.51 2.30
C SER A 112 -10.02 -5.76 2.35
N ARG A 113 -9.27 -5.07 1.49
CA ARG A 113 -7.79 -5.16 1.46
C ARG A 113 -7.15 -4.49 2.66
N ALA A 114 -7.68 -3.36 3.10
CA ALA A 114 -7.17 -2.68 4.29
C ALA A 114 -7.42 -3.52 5.56
N GLU A 115 -8.58 -4.16 5.68
CA GLU A 115 -8.87 -5.09 6.77
C GLU A 115 -7.91 -6.29 6.74
N LEU A 116 -7.62 -6.83 5.55
CA LEU A 116 -6.62 -7.88 5.39
C LEU A 116 -5.23 -7.41 5.85
N VAL A 117 -4.75 -6.28 5.33
CA VAL A 117 -3.43 -5.72 5.67
C VAL A 117 -3.32 -5.43 7.16
N SER A 118 -4.32 -4.77 7.75
CA SER A 118 -4.35 -4.45 9.18
C SER A 118 -4.29 -5.72 10.04
N ARG A 119 -5.03 -6.77 9.66
CA ARG A 119 -5.00 -8.03 10.39
C ARG A 119 -3.63 -8.71 10.32
N GLU A 120 -3.05 -8.82 9.13
CA GLU A 120 -1.81 -9.58 8.94
C GLU A 120 -0.58 -8.83 9.48
N PHE A 121 -0.51 -7.51 9.33
CA PHE A 121 0.69 -6.73 9.68
C PHE A 121 0.58 -5.99 11.00
N LEU A 122 -0.62 -5.54 11.39
CA LEU A 122 -0.85 -4.77 12.62
C LEU A 122 -1.52 -5.59 13.73
N GLY A 123 -2.06 -6.78 13.41
CA GLY A 123 -2.74 -7.65 14.38
C GLY A 123 -4.06 -7.09 14.90
N GLN A 124 -4.69 -6.15 14.17
CA GLN A 124 -5.93 -5.50 14.57
C GLN A 124 -6.92 -5.35 13.41
N LYS A 125 -8.14 -4.90 13.71
CA LYS A 125 -9.09 -4.46 12.68
C LYS A 125 -8.81 -3.01 12.33
N TRP A 126 -9.02 -2.65 11.06
CA TRP A 126 -9.04 -1.27 10.62
C TRP A 126 -10.49 -0.73 10.59
#